data_AF-A0A6L8XZK4-F1
#
_entry.id   AF-A0A6L8XZK4-F1
#
_cell.length_a   1.000
_cell.length_b   1.000
_cell.length_c   1.000
_cell.angle_alpha   90.00
_cell.angle_beta   90.00
_cell.angle_gamma   90.00
#
_symmetry.space_group_name_H-M   'P 1'
#
loop_
_entity.id
_entity.type
_entity.pdbx_description
1 polymer ?
#
loop_
_entity_poly.entity_id
_entity_poly.type
_entity_poly.pdbx_seq_one_letter_code
_entity_poly.pdbx_strand_id
1 'polypeptide(L)'
;MEKIQVDNEVARLRILKAAHEGKRFALQDAVTFQYPKRIQSLKGELQLLQKDLERRNQAMEVQQGFAITLQGKVYEKHKEAGEVLRGIIEGVTAFTRHEVGMYKGFQVSVQNDMLGPILFLQGEKEYSVELKSSDSGNMVRIENRLNALDKAVEEVQKEIKTCENEIKNAKQEYEKPFPYEELLKENITRQMEIDAELEIKDQEECMEVQEETKNLSCQTAVR
;
A
#
# COMPACT_ATOMS: atom_id res chain seq x y z
N MET A 1 3.10 43.39 25.52
CA MET A 1 2.14 42.28 25.71
C MET A 1 1.60 41.78 24.38
N GLU A 2 1.15 42.66 23.48
CA GLU A 2 0.62 42.31 22.15
C GLU A 2 1.64 41.55 21.27
N LYS A 3 2.88 42.04 21.15
CA LYS A 3 3.96 41.36 20.40
C LYS A 3 4.12 39.87 20.73
N ILE A 4 4.23 39.55 22.03
CA ILE A 4 4.40 38.17 22.51
C ILE A 4 3.20 37.28 22.10
N GLN A 5 1.98 37.83 22.09
CA GLN A 5 0.79 37.07 21.70
C GLN A 5 0.78 36.79 20.20
N VAL A 6 1.07 37.81 19.38
CA VAL A 6 1.16 37.67 17.91
C VAL A 6 2.28 36.70 17.52
N ASP A 7 3.47 36.81 18.11
CA ASP A 7 4.61 35.92 17.84
C ASP A 7 4.27 34.44 18.13
N ASN A 8 3.61 34.17 19.26
CA ASN A 8 3.20 32.82 19.63
C ASN A 8 2.16 32.25 18.67
N GLU A 9 1.18 33.04 18.24
CA GLU A 9 0.16 32.58 17.30
C GLU A 9 0.75 32.36 15.90
N VAL A 10 1.63 33.23 15.41
CA VAL A 10 2.37 33.02 14.16
C VAL A 10 3.18 31.72 14.22
N ALA A 11 3.90 31.46 15.32
CA ALA A 11 4.67 30.24 15.49
C ALA A 11 3.78 28.98 15.43
N ARG A 12 2.64 29.00 16.14
CA ARG A 12 1.65 27.93 16.12
C ARG A 12 1.09 27.70 14.72
N LEU A 13 0.68 28.76 14.02
CA LEU A 13 0.10 28.68 12.67
C LEU A 13 1.12 28.18 11.64
N ARG A 14 2.41 28.54 11.78
CA ARG A 14 3.50 28.00 10.94
C ARG A 14 3.69 26.49 11.14
N ILE A 15 3.63 26.00 12.37
CA ILE A 15 3.68 24.55 12.65
C ILE A 15 2.50 23.82 11.98
N LEU A 16 1.29 24.37 12.10
CA LEU A 16 0.10 23.81 11.46
C LEU A 16 0.21 23.81 9.93
N LYS A 17 0.78 24.87 9.34
CA LYS A 17 1.04 24.96 7.90
C LYS A 17 2.06 23.92 7.43
N ALA A 18 3.17 23.78 8.15
CA ALA A 18 4.19 22.76 7.84
C ALA A 18 3.61 21.33 7.92
N ALA A 19 2.77 21.05 8.92
CA ALA A 19 2.08 19.76 9.03
C ALA A 19 1.10 19.53 7.85
N HIS A 20 0.37 20.56 7.45
CA HIS A 20 -0.53 20.51 6.29
C HIS A 20 0.23 20.27 4.98
N GLU A 21 1.34 20.97 4.75
CA GLU A 21 2.22 20.78 3.59
C GLU A 21 2.82 19.38 3.57
N GLY A 22 3.33 18.89 4.70
CA GLY A 22 3.82 17.51 4.83
C GLY A 22 2.75 16.47 4.44
N LYS A 23 1.50 16.65 4.91
CA LYS A 23 0.38 15.81 4.51
C LYS A 23 0.12 15.87 3.01
N ARG A 24 0.17 17.06 2.39
CA ARG A 24 -0.02 17.23 0.94
C ARG A 24 1.06 16.52 0.13
N PHE A 25 2.33 16.61 0.54
CA PHE A 25 3.42 15.89 -0.13
C PHE A 25 3.22 14.37 -0.05
N ALA A 26 2.86 13.84 1.13
CA ALA A 26 2.57 12.42 1.27
C ALA A 26 1.39 11.96 0.39
N LEU A 27 0.31 12.75 0.32
CA LEU A 27 -0.84 12.46 -0.54
C LEU A 27 -0.47 12.53 -2.03
N GLN A 28 0.36 13.49 -2.43
CA GLN A 28 0.85 13.62 -3.79
C GLN A 28 1.67 12.40 -4.21
N ASP A 29 2.60 11.96 -3.37
CA ASP A 29 3.42 10.78 -3.64
C ASP A 29 2.57 9.51 -3.73
N ALA A 30 1.60 9.37 -2.82
CA ALA A 30 0.67 8.26 -2.83
C ALA A 30 -0.12 8.20 -4.16
N VAL A 31 -0.68 9.33 -4.60
CA VAL A 31 -1.46 9.45 -5.84
C VAL A 31 -0.61 9.28 -7.09
N THR A 32 0.61 9.81 -7.10
CA THR A 32 1.43 9.90 -8.32
C THR A 32 2.26 8.63 -8.54
N PHE A 33 2.72 7.98 -7.47
CA PHE A 33 3.65 6.85 -7.56
C PHE A 33 3.12 5.58 -6.93
N GLN A 34 2.66 5.64 -5.67
CA GLN A 34 2.38 4.42 -4.89
C GLN A 34 1.15 3.68 -5.42
N TYR A 35 0.00 4.35 -5.52
CA TYR A 35 -1.24 3.72 -5.97
C TYR A 35 -1.20 3.32 -7.46
N PRO A 36 -0.69 4.14 -8.40
CA PRO A 36 -0.59 3.73 -9.80
C PRO A 36 0.29 2.48 -9.98
N LYS A 37 1.44 2.41 -9.28
CA LYS A 37 2.31 1.24 -9.31
C LYS A 37 1.62 0.00 -8.73
N ARG A 38 0.87 0.15 -7.63
CA ARG A 38 0.09 -0.95 -7.04
C ARG A 38 -0.99 -1.43 -8.00
N ILE A 39 -1.75 -0.53 -8.61
CA ILE A 39 -2.79 -0.87 -9.60
C ILE A 39 -2.19 -1.58 -10.81
N GLN A 40 -1.04 -1.13 -11.31
CA GLN A 40 -0.37 -1.79 -12.44
C GLN A 40 0.01 -3.23 -12.09
N SER A 41 0.58 -3.46 -10.90
CA SER A 41 0.91 -4.80 -10.41
C SER A 41 -0.34 -5.67 -10.25
N LEU A 42 -1.40 -5.13 -9.66
CA LEU A 42 -2.67 -5.84 -9.48
C LEU A 42 -3.34 -6.19 -10.81
N LYS A 43 -3.27 -5.29 -11.80
CA LYS A 43 -3.77 -5.56 -13.16
C LYS A 43 -2.98 -6.68 -13.85
N GLY A 44 -1.65 -6.69 -13.68
CA GLY A 44 -0.82 -7.79 -14.18
C GLY A 44 -1.19 -9.12 -13.52
N GLU A 45 -1.35 -9.13 -12.20
CA GLU A 45 -1.80 -10.31 -11.45
C GLU A 45 -3.20 -10.79 -11.90
N LEU A 46 -4.13 -9.86 -12.07
CA LEU A 46 -5.48 -10.15 -12.54
C LEU A 46 -5.47 -10.82 -13.92
N GLN A 47 -4.63 -10.36 -14.85
CA GLN A 47 -4.51 -10.97 -16.18
C GLN A 47 -4.03 -12.42 -16.11
N LEU A 48 -3.04 -12.72 -15.25
CA LEU A 48 -2.57 -14.09 -15.07
C LEU A 48 -3.65 -14.98 -14.44
N LEU A 49 -4.34 -14.49 -13.41
CA LEU A 49 -5.45 -15.19 -12.77
C LEU A 49 -6.62 -15.43 -13.75
N GLN A 50 -6.93 -14.47 -14.62
CA GLN A 50 -7.98 -14.61 -15.63
C GLN A 50 -7.65 -15.70 -16.64
N LYS A 51 -6.41 -15.77 -17.13
CA LYS A 51 -5.96 -16.85 -18.01
C LYS A 51 -6.05 -18.22 -17.34
N ASP A 52 -5.66 -18.31 -16.08
CA ASP A 52 -5.79 -19.56 -15.30
C ASP A 52 -7.26 -19.94 -15.09
N LEU A 53 -8.13 -18.95 -14.83
CA LEU A 53 -9.55 -19.16 -14.69
C LEU A 53 -10.19 -19.65 -15.99
N GLU A 54 -9.84 -19.05 -17.12
CA GLU A 54 -10.27 -19.48 -18.46
C GLU A 54 -9.83 -20.91 -18.75
N ARG A 55 -8.56 -21.24 -18.47
CA ARG A 55 -8.03 -22.60 -18.61
C ARG A 55 -8.84 -23.62 -17.81
N ARG A 56 -9.13 -23.31 -16.55
CA ARG A 56 -9.98 -24.14 -15.70
C ARG A 56 -11.39 -24.28 -16.29
N ASN A 57 -12.01 -23.18 -16.72
CA ASN A 57 -13.37 -23.18 -17.25
C ASN A 57 -13.49 -24.02 -18.52
N GLN A 58 -12.54 -23.88 -19.45
CA GLN A 58 -12.47 -24.73 -20.65
C GLN A 58 -12.37 -26.22 -20.29
N ALA A 59 -11.55 -26.56 -19.29
CA ALA A 59 -11.44 -27.94 -18.82
C ALA A 59 -12.73 -28.44 -18.13
N MET A 60 -13.47 -27.56 -17.45
CA MET A 60 -14.75 -27.87 -16.81
C MET A 60 -15.88 -28.08 -17.82
N GLU A 61 -15.85 -27.39 -18.97
CA GLU A 61 -16.80 -27.62 -20.08
C GLU A 61 -16.63 -29.01 -20.70
N VAL A 62 -15.38 -29.45 -20.88
CA VAL A 62 -15.07 -30.79 -21.41
C VAL A 62 -15.39 -31.88 -20.39
N GLN A 63 -15.09 -31.63 -19.10
CA GLN A 63 -15.30 -32.60 -18.04
C GLN A 63 -15.79 -31.89 -16.78
N GLN A 64 -17.10 -31.95 -16.51
CA GLN A 64 -17.69 -31.29 -15.33
C GLN A 64 -17.32 -31.98 -14.00
N GLY A 65 -17.19 -33.31 -14.01
CA GLY A 65 -16.86 -34.08 -12.81
C GLY A 65 -15.39 -33.97 -12.40
N PHE A 66 -15.06 -34.53 -11.23
CA PHE A 66 -13.68 -34.72 -10.84
C PHE A 66 -13.01 -35.70 -11.80
N ALA A 67 -11.87 -35.29 -12.34
CA ALA A 67 -10.99 -36.17 -13.08
C ALA A 67 -9.58 -35.61 -13.09
N ILE A 68 -8.64 -36.46 -12.70
CA ILE A 68 -7.21 -36.14 -12.68
C ILE A 68 -6.45 -37.17 -13.49
N THR A 69 -5.48 -36.71 -14.26
CA THR A 69 -4.53 -37.61 -14.93
C THR A 69 -3.29 -37.72 -14.06
N LEU A 70 -2.94 -38.93 -13.62
CA LEU A 70 -1.71 -39.22 -12.88
C LEU A 70 -0.94 -40.30 -13.61
N GLN A 71 0.35 -40.07 -13.90
CA GLN A 71 1.23 -40.96 -14.66
C GLN A 71 0.60 -41.47 -15.97
N GLY A 72 -0.14 -40.60 -16.67
CA GLY A 72 -0.80 -40.91 -17.95
C GLY A 72 -2.12 -41.70 -17.83
N LYS A 73 -2.62 -41.97 -16.62
CA LYS A 73 -3.93 -42.62 -16.41
C LYS A 73 -4.93 -41.63 -15.81
N VAL A 74 -6.18 -41.68 -16.28
CA VAL A 74 -7.28 -40.83 -15.80
C VAL A 74 -7.98 -41.50 -14.62
N TYR A 75 -8.22 -40.75 -13.55
CA TYR A 75 -8.94 -41.20 -12.36
C TYR A 75 -10.11 -40.26 -12.06
N GLU A 76 -11.32 -40.80 -12.01
CA GLU A 76 -12.57 -40.03 -11.79
C GLU A 76 -13.10 -40.15 -10.35
N LYS A 77 -12.54 -41.05 -9.53
CA LYS A 77 -12.93 -41.22 -8.13
C LYS A 77 -11.84 -40.69 -7.21
N HIS A 78 -12.25 -39.88 -6.23
CA HIS A 78 -11.32 -39.32 -5.24
C HIS A 78 -10.50 -40.36 -4.49
N LYS A 79 -11.12 -41.50 -4.14
CA LYS A 79 -10.43 -42.57 -3.41
C LYS A 79 -9.30 -43.17 -4.24
N GLU A 80 -9.60 -43.57 -5.48
CA GLU A 80 -8.63 -44.19 -6.39
C GLU A 80 -7.49 -43.21 -6.75
N ALA A 81 -7.85 -41.96 -7.08
CA ALA A 81 -6.87 -40.91 -7.39
C ALA A 81 -5.95 -40.60 -6.20
N GLY A 82 -6.50 -40.52 -4.99
CA GLY A 82 -5.74 -40.24 -3.78
C GLY A 82 -4.78 -41.38 -3.41
N GLU A 83 -5.23 -42.64 -3.52
CA GLU A 83 -4.37 -43.81 -3.26
C GLU A 83 -3.18 -43.86 -4.23
N VAL A 84 -3.42 -43.57 -5.51
CA VAL A 84 -2.37 -43.48 -6.53
C VAL A 84 -1.42 -42.32 -6.26
N LEU A 85 -1.95 -41.14 -5.93
CA LEU A 85 -1.12 -39.97 -5.61
C LEU A 85 -0.21 -40.25 -4.41
N ARG A 86 -0.72 -40.90 -3.35
CA ARG A 86 0.07 -41.31 -2.19
C ARG A 86 1.20 -42.26 -2.59
N GLY A 87 0.91 -43.28 -3.41
CA GLY A 87 1.95 -44.18 -3.93
C GLY A 87 3.03 -43.45 -4.74
N ILE A 88 2.65 -42.42 -5.50
CA ILE A 88 3.62 -41.57 -6.21
C ILE A 88 4.49 -40.80 -5.20
N ILE A 89 3.88 -40.20 -4.18
CA ILE A 89 4.57 -39.42 -3.14
C ILE A 89 5.57 -40.26 -2.34
N GLU A 90 5.27 -41.53 -2.09
CA GLU A 90 6.18 -42.46 -1.43
C GLU A 90 7.41 -42.79 -2.31
N GLY A 91 7.28 -42.66 -3.64
CA GLY A 91 8.34 -42.93 -4.61
C GLY A 91 9.15 -41.71 -5.05
N VAL A 92 8.79 -40.48 -4.66
CA VAL A 92 9.52 -39.27 -5.08
C VAL A 92 10.74 -39.00 -4.21
N THR A 93 11.75 -38.38 -4.80
CA THR A 93 12.97 -37.98 -4.08
C THR A 93 12.67 -36.77 -3.20
N ALA A 94 13.14 -36.80 -1.94
CA ALA A 94 12.99 -35.68 -1.03
C ALA A 94 13.59 -34.39 -1.61
N PHE A 95 12.93 -33.26 -1.34
CA PHE A 95 13.33 -31.91 -1.80
C PHE A 95 13.44 -31.75 -3.32
N THR A 96 12.94 -32.71 -4.09
CA THR A 96 12.95 -32.67 -5.56
C THR A 96 11.52 -32.58 -6.06
N ARG A 97 11.31 -31.73 -7.06
CA ARG A 97 10.00 -31.57 -7.69
C ARG A 97 9.83 -32.58 -8.81
N HIS A 98 8.75 -33.35 -8.74
CA HIS A 98 8.42 -34.37 -9.73
C HIS A 98 7.08 -34.05 -10.37
N GLU A 99 7.04 -34.03 -11.69
CA GLU A 99 5.78 -33.99 -12.43
C GLU A 99 5.06 -35.32 -12.31
N VAL A 100 3.77 -35.27 -11.95
CA VAL A 100 2.96 -36.47 -11.71
C VAL A 100 1.74 -36.55 -12.61
N GLY A 101 1.36 -35.45 -13.28
CA GLY A 101 0.32 -35.49 -14.31
C GLY A 101 -0.39 -34.15 -14.53
N MET A 102 -1.70 -34.18 -14.75
CA MET A 102 -2.49 -32.99 -15.13
C MET A 102 -3.87 -32.99 -14.46
N TYR A 103 -4.32 -31.82 -14.02
CA TYR A 103 -5.63 -31.59 -13.43
C TYR A 103 -6.25 -30.30 -13.99
N LYS A 104 -7.41 -30.40 -14.66
CA LYS A 104 -8.14 -29.25 -15.25
C LYS A 104 -7.26 -28.30 -16.10
N GLY A 105 -6.30 -28.85 -16.85
CA GLY A 105 -5.35 -28.08 -17.67
C GLY A 105 -4.12 -27.58 -16.91
N PHE A 106 -4.00 -27.81 -15.61
CA PHE A 106 -2.83 -27.48 -14.81
C PHE A 106 -1.91 -28.69 -14.70
N GLN A 107 -0.61 -28.47 -14.92
CA GLN A 107 0.40 -29.51 -14.71
C GLN A 107 0.58 -29.72 -13.21
N VAL A 108 0.45 -30.96 -12.78
CA VAL A 108 0.51 -31.40 -11.38
C VAL A 108 1.92 -31.89 -11.10
N SER A 109 2.52 -31.34 -10.05
CA SER A 109 3.81 -31.80 -9.55
C SER A 109 3.79 -31.94 -8.04
N VAL A 110 4.64 -32.78 -7.49
CA VAL A 110 4.75 -33.00 -6.04
C VAL A 110 6.19 -32.88 -5.59
N GLN A 111 6.36 -32.47 -4.34
CA GLN A 111 7.65 -32.41 -3.66
C GLN A 111 7.45 -32.80 -2.20
N ASN A 112 8.35 -33.62 -1.67
CA ASN A 112 8.43 -33.88 -0.24
C ASN A 112 9.35 -32.86 0.41
N ASP A 113 8.79 -32.02 1.28
CA ASP A 113 9.54 -31.05 2.08
C ASP A 113 9.68 -31.54 3.54
N MET A 114 10.43 -30.80 4.38
CA MET A 114 10.62 -31.15 5.79
C MET A 114 9.31 -31.28 6.58
N LEU A 115 8.30 -30.48 6.21
CA LEU A 115 7.00 -30.44 6.89
C LEU A 115 5.99 -31.44 6.33
N GLY A 116 6.27 -32.03 5.16
CA GLY A 116 5.38 -32.98 4.49
C GLY A 116 5.30 -32.79 2.98
N PRO A 117 4.47 -33.62 2.31
CA PRO A 117 4.26 -33.54 0.87
C PRO A 117 3.46 -32.29 0.47
N ILE A 118 3.97 -31.56 -0.52
CA ILE A 118 3.31 -30.42 -1.15
C ILE A 118 3.04 -30.75 -2.61
N LEU A 119 1.83 -30.47 -3.06
CA LEU A 119 1.43 -30.53 -4.46
C LEU A 119 1.40 -29.13 -5.06
N PHE A 120 1.85 -29.01 -6.30
CA PHE A 120 1.85 -27.78 -7.06
C PHE A 120 1.07 -27.96 -8.35
N LEU A 121 0.16 -27.02 -8.61
CA LEU A 121 -0.58 -26.88 -9.86
C LEU A 121 0.04 -25.72 -10.64
N GLN A 122 0.66 -26.03 -11.78
CA GLN A 122 1.32 -25.05 -12.62
C GLN A 122 0.34 -24.50 -13.67
N GLY A 123 0.02 -23.21 -13.52
CA GLY A 123 -0.68 -22.37 -14.50
C GLY A 123 0.26 -21.30 -15.05
N GLU A 124 -0.32 -20.16 -15.41
CA GLU A 124 0.39 -18.88 -15.48
C GLU A 124 0.93 -18.49 -14.09
N LYS A 125 0.17 -18.81 -13.04
CA LYS A 125 0.63 -18.79 -11.65
C LYS A 125 0.77 -20.21 -11.12
N GLU A 126 1.59 -20.36 -10.09
CA GLU A 126 1.74 -21.61 -9.36
C GLU A 126 0.84 -21.62 -8.12
N TYR A 127 0.14 -22.73 -7.91
CA TYR A 127 -0.72 -22.94 -6.75
C TYR A 127 -0.26 -24.16 -5.96
N SER A 128 0.18 -23.94 -4.72
CA SER A 128 0.53 -25.01 -3.80
C SER A 128 -0.66 -25.51 -2.97
N VAL A 129 -0.63 -26.80 -2.64
CA VAL A 129 -1.59 -27.49 -1.78
C VAL A 129 -0.81 -28.43 -0.86
N GLU A 130 -0.92 -28.21 0.45
CA GLU A 130 -0.37 -29.13 1.44
C GLU A 130 -1.21 -30.42 1.49
N LEU A 131 -0.53 -31.56 1.32
CA LEU A 131 -1.16 -32.87 1.37
C LEU A 131 -1.10 -33.44 2.79
N LYS A 132 -2.22 -34.03 3.24
CA LYS A 132 -2.38 -34.61 4.57
C LYS A 132 -2.58 -36.13 4.47
N SER A 133 -2.94 -36.77 5.58
CA SER A 133 -3.13 -38.22 5.68
C SER A 133 -4.35 -38.77 4.92
N SER A 134 -5.32 -37.94 4.55
CA SER A 134 -6.55 -38.39 3.88
C SER A 134 -6.40 -38.32 2.36
N ASP A 135 -6.30 -39.49 1.73
CA ASP A 135 -6.19 -39.64 0.26
C ASP A 135 -7.33 -38.92 -0.48
N SER A 136 -8.59 -39.19 -0.11
CA SER A 136 -9.75 -38.55 -0.72
C SER A 136 -9.88 -37.07 -0.33
N GLY A 137 -9.54 -36.70 0.91
CA GLY A 137 -9.55 -35.33 1.37
C GLY A 137 -8.53 -34.45 0.63
N ASN A 138 -7.39 -35.03 0.23
CA ASN A 138 -6.39 -34.35 -0.58
C ASN A 138 -6.92 -34.00 -1.97
N MET A 139 -7.73 -34.88 -2.59
CA MET A 139 -8.35 -34.58 -3.89
C MET A 139 -9.29 -33.37 -3.77
N VAL A 140 -10.15 -33.36 -2.75
CA VAL A 140 -11.05 -32.23 -2.48
C VAL A 140 -10.27 -30.94 -2.20
N ARG A 141 -9.11 -30.99 -1.54
CA ARG A 141 -8.25 -29.82 -1.33
C ARG A 141 -7.73 -29.25 -2.66
N ILE A 142 -7.33 -30.12 -3.60
CA ILE A 142 -6.88 -29.73 -4.94
C ILE A 142 -8.03 -29.07 -5.72
N GLU A 143 -9.23 -29.66 -5.70
CA GLU A 143 -10.42 -29.07 -6.32
C GLU A 143 -10.72 -27.68 -5.76
N ASN A 144 -10.77 -27.56 -4.44
CA ASN A 144 -11.05 -26.31 -3.75
C ASN A 144 -10.01 -25.23 -4.07
N ARG A 145 -8.75 -25.62 -4.33
CA ARG A 145 -7.70 -24.67 -4.70
C ARG A 145 -7.99 -24.00 -6.04
N LEU A 146 -8.46 -24.74 -7.04
CA LEU A 146 -8.83 -24.18 -8.34
C LEU A 146 -10.21 -23.51 -8.33
N ASN A 147 -11.14 -23.97 -7.48
CA ASN A 147 -12.43 -23.29 -7.28
C ASN A 147 -12.27 -21.93 -6.59
N ALA A 148 -11.22 -21.75 -5.78
CA ALA A 148 -10.90 -20.48 -5.16
C ALA A 148 -10.41 -19.40 -6.17
N LEU A 149 -10.13 -19.77 -7.43
CA LEU A 149 -9.71 -18.81 -8.47
C LEU A 149 -10.78 -17.75 -8.75
N ASP A 150 -12.08 -18.11 -8.76
CA ASP A 150 -13.17 -17.14 -8.97
C ASP A 150 -13.09 -16.04 -7.89
N LYS A 151 -12.99 -16.48 -6.64
CA LYS A 151 -12.89 -15.58 -5.49
C LYS A 151 -11.60 -14.75 -5.53
N ALA A 152 -10.47 -15.33 -5.93
CA ALA A 152 -9.20 -14.60 -6.05
C ALA A 152 -9.28 -13.50 -7.12
N VAL A 153 -9.93 -13.77 -8.26
CA VAL A 153 -10.18 -12.76 -9.30
C VAL A 153 -11.06 -11.63 -8.77
N GLU A 154 -12.15 -11.95 -8.05
CA GLU A 154 -13.02 -10.95 -7.44
C GLU A 154 -12.29 -10.10 -6.39
N GLU A 155 -11.47 -10.71 -5.54
CA GLU A 155 -10.68 -10.03 -4.50
C GLU A 155 -9.69 -9.04 -5.12
N VAL A 156 -8.94 -9.44 -6.16
CA VAL A 156 -7.99 -8.57 -6.86
C VAL A 156 -8.72 -7.42 -7.56
N GLN A 157 -9.86 -7.68 -8.21
CA GLN A 157 -10.69 -6.63 -8.80
C GLN A 157 -11.21 -5.63 -7.76
N LYS A 158 -11.61 -6.13 -6.58
CA LYS A 158 -12.04 -5.29 -5.46
C LYS A 158 -10.88 -4.44 -4.94
N GLU A 159 -9.68 -5.00 -4.83
CA GLU A 159 -8.49 -4.27 -4.40
C GLU A 159 -8.14 -3.14 -5.38
N ILE A 160 -8.20 -3.39 -6.70
CA ILE A 160 -8.02 -2.35 -7.72
C ILE A 160 -9.01 -1.20 -7.52
N LYS A 161 -10.30 -1.51 -7.34
CA LYS A 161 -11.34 -0.50 -7.08
C LYS A 161 -11.09 0.27 -5.78
N THR A 162 -10.61 -0.40 -4.74
CA THR A 162 -10.23 0.26 -3.48
C THR A 162 -9.10 1.26 -3.72
N CYS A 163 -8.03 0.87 -4.41
CA CYS A 163 -6.93 1.79 -4.75
C CYS A 163 -7.41 2.98 -5.61
N GLU A 164 -8.31 2.76 -6.57
CA GLU A 164 -8.90 3.84 -7.38
C GLU A 164 -9.70 4.83 -6.53
N ASN A 165 -10.47 4.33 -5.56
CA ASN A 165 -11.20 5.17 -4.60
C ASN A 165 -10.25 5.92 -3.66
N GLU A 166 -9.18 5.28 -3.21
CA GLU A 166 -8.16 5.93 -2.37
C GLU A 166 -7.44 7.05 -3.13
N ILE A 167 -7.11 6.86 -4.41
CA ILE A 167 -6.60 7.94 -5.27
C ILE A 167 -7.59 9.09 -5.33
N LYS A 168 -8.88 8.82 -5.55
CA LYS A 168 -9.91 9.86 -5.63
C LYS A 168 -10.01 10.65 -4.34
N ASN A 169 -10.06 9.97 -3.19
CA ASN A 169 -10.14 10.59 -1.88
C ASN A 169 -8.87 11.39 -1.56
N ALA A 170 -7.70 10.84 -1.86
CA ALA A 170 -6.42 11.51 -1.68
C ALA A 170 -6.30 12.77 -2.53
N LYS A 171 -6.80 12.77 -3.77
CA LYS A 171 -6.88 13.97 -4.61
C LYS A 171 -7.78 15.05 -4.03
N GLN A 172 -8.96 14.69 -3.53
CA GLN A 172 -9.87 15.64 -2.88
C GLN A 172 -9.25 16.25 -1.62
N GLU A 173 -8.57 15.44 -0.81
CA GLU A 173 -7.87 15.93 0.39
C GLU A 173 -6.66 16.78 0.02
N TYR A 174 -5.95 16.42 -1.04
CA TYR A 174 -4.83 17.18 -1.60
C TYR A 174 -5.27 18.54 -2.13
N GLU A 175 -6.49 18.70 -2.64
CA GLU A 175 -6.99 19.99 -3.13
C GLU A 175 -7.39 20.95 -2.00
N LYS A 176 -7.56 20.47 -0.77
CA LYS A 176 -7.96 21.33 0.36
C LYS A 176 -6.86 22.35 0.67
N PRO A 177 -7.19 23.65 0.71
CA PRO A 177 -6.24 24.68 1.14
C PRO A 177 -6.03 24.62 2.65
N PHE A 178 -4.94 25.24 3.11
CA PHE A 178 -4.69 25.38 4.53
C PHE A 178 -5.80 26.26 5.15
N PRO A 179 -6.57 25.77 6.15
CA PRO A 179 -7.75 26.48 6.63
C PRO A 179 -7.45 27.80 7.34
N TYR A 180 -6.23 27.98 7.86
CA TYR A 180 -5.80 29.19 8.56
C TYR A 180 -4.87 30.06 7.71
N GLU A 181 -4.93 29.94 6.37
CA GLU A 181 -4.03 30.69 5.48
C GLU A 181 -4.21 32.20 5.62
N GLU A 182 -5.44 32.69 5.65
CA GLU A 182 -5.72 34.14 5.83
C GLU A 182 -5.36 34.60 7.24
N LEU A 183 -5.71 33.82 8.28
CA LEU A 183 -5.34 34.14 9.66
C LEU A 183 -3.83 34.22 9.85
N LEU A 184 -3.08 33.31 9.22
CA LEU A 184 -1.61 33.34 9.24
C LEU A 184 -1.07 34.59 8.54
N LYS A 185 -1.63 34.98 7.39
CA LYS A 185 -1.23 36.22 6.69
C LYS A 185 -1.48 37.45 7.55
N GLU A 186 -2.68 37.58 8.12
CA GLU A 186 -3.06 38.70 9.00
C GLU A 186 -2.11 38.83 10.19
N ASN A 187 -1.81 37.71 10.87
CA ASN A 187 -0.90 37.71 12.02
C ASN A 187 0.55 38.03 11.60
N ILE A 188 1.00 37.58 10.42
CA ILE A 188 2.32 37.95 9.89
C ILE A 188 2.37 39.46 9.57
N THR A 189 1.34 40.01 8.94
CA THR A 189 1.26 41.46 8.66
C THR A 189 1.29 42.26 9.95
N ARG A 190 0.50 41.87 10.95
CA ARG A 190 0.49 42.55 12.26
C ARG A 190 1.84 42.45 12.98
N GLN A 191 2.51 41.30 12.90
CA GLN A 191 3.86 41.11 13.43
C GLN A 191 4.83 42.12 12.79
N MET A 192 4.80 42.26 11.46
CA MET A 192 5.64 43.22 10.73
C MET A 192 5.35 44.69 11.10
N GLU A 193 4.07 45.04 11.29
CA GLU A 193 3.68 46.39 11.74
C GLU A 193 4.24 46.69 13.14
N ILE A 194 4.07 45.76 14.08
CA ILE A 194 4.57 45.92 15.45
C ILE A 194 6.11 46.04 15.46
N ASP A 195 6.80 45.24 14.65
CA ASP A 195 8.25 45.30 14.54
C ASP A 195 8.72 46.66 13.99
N ALA A 196 8.05 47.19 12.96
CA ALA A 196 8.35 48.51 12.41
C ALA A 196 8.07 49.67 13.40
N GLU A 197 6.95 49.60 14.14
CA GLU A 197 6.63 50.59 15.19
C GLU A 197 7.68 50.61 16.30
N LEU A 198 8.22 49.44 16.67
CA LEU A 198 9.27 49.33 17.67
C LEU A 198 10.61 49.85 17.14
N GLU A 199 10.99 49.54 15.90
CA GLU A 199 12.22 50.07 15.29
C GLU A 199 12.21 51.60 15.21
N ILE A 200 11.07 52.22 14.91
CA ILE A 200 10.92 53.67 14.89
C ILE A 200 11.10 54.25 16.30
N LYS A 201 10.45 53.66 17.32
CA LYS A 201 10.59 54.09 18.72
C LYS A 201 12.02 53.95 19.24
N ASP A 202 12.68 52.84 18.92
CA ASP A 202 14.07 52.60 19.32
C ASP A 202 15.00 53.65 18.67
N GLN A 203 14.73 54.07 17.43
CA GLN A 203 15.47 55.14 16.77
C GLN A 203 15.19 56.52 17.39
N GLU A 204 13.94 56.83 17.72
CA GLU A 204 13.53 58.08 18.38
C GLU A 204 14.16 58.19 19.78
N GLU A 205 14.06 57.14 20.60
CA GLU A 205 14.72 57.10 21.92
C GLU A 205 16.25 57.22 21.79
N CYS A 206 16.89 56.57 20.81
CA CYS A 206 18.32 56.74 20.58
C CYS A 206 18.71 58.18 20.17
N MET A 207 17.84 58.90 19.47
CA MET A 207 18.07 60.30 19.10
C MET A 207 17.85 61.25 20.28
N GLU A 208 16.85 61.01 21.11
CA GLU A 208 16.60 61.78 22.34
C GLU A 208 17.75 61.64 23.34
N VAL A 209 18.28 60.42 23.54
CA VAL A 209 19.43 60.18 24.43
C VAL A 209 20.70 60.88 23.89
N GLN A 210 20.83 61.04 22.57
CA GLN A 210 21.94 61.79 21.94
C GLN A 210 21.77 63.31 22.03
N GLU A 211 20.54 63.84 22.02
CA GLU A 211 20.26 65.26 22.24
C GLU A 211 20.39 65.66 23.72
N GLU A 212 19.94 64.81 24.66
CA GLU A 212 20.12 65.04 26.10
C GLU A 212 21.60 65.01 26.50
N THR A 213 22.40 64.09 25.94
CA THR A 213 23.85 64.05 26.19
C THR A 213 24.61 65.24 25.60
N LYS A 214 24.16 65.78 24.45
CA LYS A 214 24.69 67.06 23.90
C LYS A 214 24.30 68.27 24.75
N ASN A 215 23.04 68.33 25.21
CA ASN A 215 22.54 69.43 26.05
C ASN A 215 23.15 69.44 27.47
N LEU A 216 23.45 68.29 28.07
CA LEU A 216 24.18 68.21 29.34
C LEU A 216 25.65 68.64 29.20
N SER A 217 26.30 68.41 28.05
CA SER A 217 27.69 68.82 27.82
C SER A 217 27.89 70.35 27.70
N CYS A 218 26.83 71.10 27.37
CA CYS A 218 26.87 72.56 27.27
C CYS A 218 26.52 73.31 28.57
N GLN A 219 25.95 72.63 29.59
CA GLN A 219 25.55 73.29 30.84
C GLN A 219 26.62 73.30 31.93
N THR A 220 27.73 72.55 31.79
CA THR A 220 28.80 72.50 32.80
C THR A 220 29.94 73.51 32.55
N ALA A 221 29.78 74.45 31.61
CA ALA A 221 30.81 75.41 31.23
C ALA A 221 30.47 76.88 31.55
N VAL A 222 29.75 77.16 32.65
CA VAL A 222 29.68 78.54 33.19
C VAL A 222 29.56 78.50 34.71
N ARG A 223 30.71 78.45 35.41
CA ARG A 223 31.10 79.36 36.50
C ARG A 223 32.43 78.95 37.12
#